data_AF-A0A914EAS6-F1
#
_entry.id   AF-A0A914EAS6-F1
#
_cell.length_a   1.000
_cell.length_b   1.000
_cell.length_c   1.000
_cell.angle_alpha   90.00
_cell.angle_beta   90.00
_cell.angle_gamma   90.00
#
_symmetry.space_group_name_H-M   'P 1'
#
loop_
_entity.id
_entity.type
_entity.pdbx_description
1 polymer ?
#
loop_
_entity_poly.entity_id
_entity_poly.type
_entity_poly.pdbx_seq_one_letter_code
_entity_poly.pdbx_strand_id
1 'polypeptide(L)'
;MVVKVVNRNGQPQLDVKQTSVDVGGLDISFSGDILAPIAEAIVNMMDDDIKDIVQKAVIENLQDAGASFTKAIDKIPMETEMHGSTRNFYINYMLTGDPWVANNDFIVPIISQFWYKGHREDNPPTIKPSGSYPIYSASRDACLDVDSNLMFASAAYAFNVSEQSKMVIADDVFSRLKPSLQPFFSCDCSGLLCFTTMFKELKKECTPGSRVKIDVVAKLQTEIHFNNTGAYILASAQSSFIAETKDYKNPVTLMELDAEVGIHLASSIEVKKWVVFGKVDVFYTKLAAKSPFIGDFPISLLDKFWNEVLKEIATLVANDIIGSGMPLPPVDFATFSNTQVSFNGPFMRLCTDVQVDFSKLFPTKKKHKKQKKLKFSKTQYIYMPVYVPINV
;
A
#
# COMPACT_ATOMS: atom_id res chain seq x y z
N MET A 1 -4.09 -12.88 31.15
CA MET A 1 -2.85 -12.26 30.60
C MET A 1 -3.20 -10.87 30.13
N VAL A 2 -2.47 -9.86 30.56
CA VAL A 2 -2.64 -8.45 30.15
C VAL A 2 -1.51 -8.12 29.18
N VAL A 3 -1.89 -7.79 27.95
CA VAL A 3 -0.97 -7.46 26.86
C VAL A 3 -1.30 -6.06 26.35
N LYS A 4 -0.27 -5.25 26.17
CA LYS A 4 -0.36 -3.93 25.53
C LYS A 4 0.46 -3.94 24.26
N VAL A 5 -0.03 -3.34 23.18
CA VAL A 5 0.82 -2.97 22.04
C VAL A 5 1.30 -1.53 22.26
N VAL A 6 2.60 -1.30 22.13
CA VAL A 6 3.24 0.01 22.33
C VAL A 6 3.98 0.41 21.07
N ASN A 7 4.04 1.72 20.83
CA ASN A 7 4.89 2.31 19.80
C ASN A 7 6.31 2.49 20.36
N ARG A 8 7.29 1.82 19.74
CA ARG A 8 8.71 2.07 19.99
C ARG A 8 9.38 2.54 18.71
N ASN A 9 9.66 3.84 18.64
CA ASN A 9 10.30 4.49 17.48
C ASN A 9 9.57 4.22 16.15
N GLY A 10 8.24 4.26 16.15
CA GLY A 10 7.40 3.99 14.97
C GLY A 10 7.08 2.51 14.75
N GLN A 11 7.65 1.59 15.54
CA GLN A 11 7.40 0.15 15.38
C GLN A 11 6.42 -0.37 16.44
N PRO A 12 5.43 -1.20 16.07
CA PRO A 12 4.59 -1.90 17.04
C PRO A 12 5.42 -2.94 17.82
N GLN A 13 5.29 -2.95 19.14
CA GLN A 13 5.84 -4.01 20.00
C GLN A 13 4.81 -4.46 21.02
N LEU A 14 4.88 -5.73 21.42
CA LEU A 14 4.05 -6.24 22.51
C LEU A 14 4.77 -6.10 23.83
N ASP A 15 4.00 -5.68 24.82
CA ASP A 15 4.42 -5.54 26.20
C ASP A 15 3.49 -6.39 27.06
N VAL A 16 4.01 -7.52 27.56
CA VAL A 16 3.27 -8.43 28.45
C VAL A 16 3.43 -7.92 29.87
N LYS A 17 2.38 -7.27 30.40
CA LYS A 17 2.42 -6.64 31.73
C LYS A 17 2.18 -7.61 32.86
N GLN A 18 1.25 -8.54 32.68
CA GLN A 18 0.85 -9.47 33.72
C GLN A 18 0.38 -10.78 33.12
N THR A 19 0.88 -11.89 33.65
CA THR A 19 0.36 -13.22 33.36
C THR A 19 0.00 -13.86 34.68
N SER A 20 -1.28 -14.17 34.86
CA SER A 20 -1.79 -14.99 35.94
C SER A 20 -2.46 -16.21 35.31
N VAL A 21 -2.25 -17.36 35.93
CA VAL A 21 -2.89 -18.63 35.58
C VAL A 21 -3.40 -19.20 36.87
N ASP A 22 -4.67 -19.61 36.88
CA ASP A 22 -5.27 -20.32 37.99
C ASP A 22 -5.64 -21.73 37.52
N VAL A 23 -5.31 -22.74 38.32
CA VAL A 23 -5.58 -24.15 38.02
C VAL A 23 -6.62 -24.59 39.04
N GLY A 24 -7.90 -24.51 38.65
CA GLY A 24 -9.01 -24.70 39.57
C GLY A 24 -9.06 -26.10 40.19
N GLY A 25 -9.11 -27.15 39.37
CA GLY A 25 -9.20 -28.53 39.82
C GLY A 25 -8.17 -29.43 39.15
N LEU A 26 -7.61 -30.36 39.91
CA LEU A 26 -6.68 -31.37 39.44
C LEU A 26 -7.27 -32.75 39.69
N ASP A 27 -7.52 -33.50 38.62
CA ASP A 27 -7.98 -34.89 38.72
C ASP A 27 -6.80 -35.82 38.41
N ILE A 28 -6.34 -36.55 39.43
CA ILE A 28 -5.24 -37.51 39.32
C ILE A 28 -5.81 -38.90 39.58
N SER A 29 -5.85 -39.72 38.53
CA SER A 29 -6.24 -41.12 38.62
C SER A 29 -5.04 -42.05 38.55
N PHE A 30 -5.02 -43.07 39.39
CA PHE A 30 -4.01 -44.14 39.38
C PHE A 30 -4.65 -45.44 38.89
N SER A 31 -3.91 -46.20 38.09
CA SER A 31 -4.37 -47.52 37.65
C SER A 31 -4.13 -48.55 38.77
N GLY A 32 -5.17 -48.90 39.53
CA GLY A 32 -5.18 -50.04 40.46
C GLY A 32 -5.94 -49.79 41.78
N ASP A 33 -6.84 -50.70 42.13
CA ASP A 33 -7.80 -50.54 43.24
C ASP A 33 -7.19 -50.58 44.64
N ILE A 34 -6.06 -51.28 44.82
CA ILE A 34 -5.52 -51.60 46.15
C ILE A 34 -4.84 -50.40 46.84
N LEU A 35 -4.46 -49.36 46.09
CA LEU A 35 -3.77 -48.19 46.62
C LEU A 35 -4.63 -46.92 46.60
N ALA A 36 -5.90 -46.98 46.23
CA ALA A 36 -6.75 -45.81 46.02
C ALA A 36 -6.76 -44.81 47.20
N PRO A 37 -6.87 -45.23 48.49
CA PRO A 37 -6.84 -44.28 49.61
C PRO A 37 -5.46 -43.64 49.85
N ILE A 38 -4.38 -44.38 49.58
CA ILE A 38 -3.00 -43.88 49.72
C ILE A 38 -2.69 -42.92 48.56
N ALA A 39 -3.14 -43.26 47.35
CA ALA A 39 -3.07 -42.43 46.17
C ALA A 39 -3.82 -41.12 46.37
N GLU A 40 -5.06 -41.15 46.88
CA GLU A 40 -5.86 -39.97 47.17
C GLU A 40 -5.20 -39.08 48.25
N ALA A 41 -4.62 -39.68 49.29
CA ALA A 41 -3.86 -38.93 50.30
C ALA A 41 -2.61 -38.26 49.71
N ILE A 42 -1.88 -38.94 48.83
CA ILE A 42 -0.70 -38.38 48.14
C ILE A 42 -1.14 -37.23 47.21
N VAL A 43 -2.24 -37.39 46.49
CA VAL A 43 -2.79 -36.33 45.61
C VAL A 43 -3.17 -35.12 46.42
N ASN A 44 -3.91 -35.28 47.53
CA ASN A 44 -4.31 -34.17 48.39
C ASN A 44 -3.10 -33.47 49.04
N MET A 45 -2.02 -34.20 49.34
CA MET A 45 -0.78 -33.60 49.86
C MET A 45 0.03 -32.85 48.79
N MET A 46 -0.09 -33.24 47.52
CA MET A 46 0.69 -32.68 46.42
C MET A 46 -0.14 -31.75 45.51
N ASP A 47 -1.44 -31.58 45.76
CA ASP A 47 -2.36 -30.85 44.88
C ASP A 47 -1.88 -29.42 44.63
N ASP A 48 -1.58 -28.68 45.70
CA ASP A 48 -1.07 -27.31 45.63
C ASP A 48 0.30 -27.26 44.92
N ASP A 49 1.22 -28.18 45.24
CA ASP A 49 2.54 -28.24 44.61
C ASP A 49 2.45 -28.53 43.10
N ILE A 50 1.58 -29.45 42.69
CA ILE A 50 1.38 -29.79 41.28
C ILE A 50 0.69 -28.63 40.56
N LYS A 51 -0.32 -28.00 41.17
CA LYS A 51 -0.97 -26.80 40.62
C LYS A 51 0.05 -25.68 40.41
N ASP A 52 0.91 -25.39 41.39
CA ASP A 52 1.97 -24.40 41.29
C ASP A 52 2.96 -24.70 40.15
N ILE A 53 3.37 -25.96 40.00
CA ILE A 53 4.28 -26.39 38.92
C ILE A 53 3.60 -26.20 37.56
N VAL A 54 2.33 -26.61 37.43
CA VAL A 54 1.56 -26.46 36.18
C VAL A 54 1.36 -24.99 35.86
N GLN A 55 0.97 -24.16 36.82
CA GLN A 55 0.80 -22.72 36.64
C GLN A 55 2.10 -22.07 36.16
N LYS A 56 3.24 -22.36 36.81
CA LYS A 56 4.56 -21.85 36.40
C LYS A 56 4.90 -22.27 34.97
N ALA A 57 4.72 -23.56 34.64
CA ALA A 57 4.98 -24.06 33.30
C ALA A 57 4.07 -23.39 32.23
N VAL A 58 2.80 -23.13 32.54
CA VAL A 58 1.88 -22.43 31.63
C VAL A 58 2.31 -20.97 31.48
N ILE A 59 2.67 -20.28 32.57
CA ILE A 59 3.15 -18.90 32.53
C ILE A 59 4.42 -18.78 31.67
N GLU A 60 5.40 -19.66 31.86
CA GLU A 60 6.63 -19.71 31.06
C GLU A 60 6.31 -19.91 29.57
N ASN A 61 5.42 -20.84 29.23
CA ASN A 61 5.01 -21.07 27.84
C ASN A 61 4.26 -19.88 27.24
N LEU A 62 3.42 -19.19 28.01
CA LEU A 62 2.72 -17.98 27.56
C LEU A 62 3.71 -16.83 27.32
N GLN A 63 4.75 -16.69 28.16
CA GLN A 63 5.82 -15.72 27.96
C GLN A 63 6.63 -16.03 26.70
N ASP A 64 7.00 -17.29 26.48
CA ASP A 64 7.70 -17.75 25.27
C ASP A 64 6.86 -17.51 23.99
N ALA A 65 5.55 -17.75 24.08
CA ALA A 65 4.60 -17.47 23.00
C ALA A 65 4.52 -15.96 22.72
N GLY A 66 4.39 -15.13 23.76
CA GLY A 66 4.39 -13.67 23.65
C GLY A 66 5.67 -13.12 23.02
N ALA A 67 6.83 -13.66 23.41
CA ALA A 67 8.12 -13.31 22.81
C ALA A 67 8.21 -13.72 21.33
N SER A 68 7.63 -14.86 20.96
CA SER A 68 7.57 -15.32 19.56
C SER A 68 6.66 -14.42 18.72
N PHE A 69 5.52 -14.01 19.27
CA PHE A 69 4.60 -13.08 18.62
C PHE A 69 5.22 -11.68 18.46
N THR A 70 5.95 -11.19 19.48
CA THR A 70 6.72 -9.94 19.40
C THR A 70 7.70 -9.97 18.22
N LYS A 71 8.49 -11.04 18.10
CA LYS A 71 9.42 -11.21 16.99
C LYS A 71 8.75 -11.29 15.62
N ALA A 72 7.50 -11.73 15.56
CA ALA A 72 6.74 -11.76 14.31
C ALA A 72 6.23 -10.37 13.93
N ILE A 73 5.76 -9.58 14.91
CA ILE A 73 5.34 -8.19 14.71
C ILE A 73 6.53 -7.29 14.36
N ASP A 74 7.70 -7.52 14.97
CA ASP A 74 8.94 -6.78 14.69
C ASP A 74 9.41 -6.92 13.22
N LYS A 75 8.86 -7.87 12.46
CA LYS A 75 9.14 -8.05 11.04
C LYS A 75 8.22 -7.28 10.11
N ILE A 76 7.13 -6.72 10.64
CA ILE A 76 6.24 -5.88 9.84
C ILE A 76 7.06 -4.67 9.39
N PRO A 77 7.21 -4.45 8.07
CA PRO A 77 8.04 -3.38 7.58
C PRO A 77 7.41 -2.03 7.92
N MET A 78 8.22 -1.14 8.49
CA MET A 78 7.84 0.25 8.72
C MET A 78 7.80 1.05 7.42
N GLU A 79 8.49 0.58 6.38
CA GLU A 79 8.53 1.22 5.08
C GLU A 79 8.57 0.16 3.99
N THR A 80 7.87 0.41 2.89
CA THR A 80 7.88 -0.48 1.73
C THR A 80 8.20 0.30 0.47
N GLU A 81 9.14 -0.22 -0.33
CA GLU A 81 9.45 0.33 -1.65
C GLU A 81 8.34 -0.04 -2.64
N MET A 82 7.95 0.93 -3.46
CA MET A 82 7.06 0.73 -4.61
C MET A 82 7.74 -0.12 -5.69
N HIS A 83 6.95 -0.79 -6.52
CA HIS A 83 7.44 -1.72 -7.54
C HIS A 83 7.44 -1.10 -8.95
N GLY A 84 8.03 -1.82 -9.92
CA GLY A 84 7.92 -1.49 -11.34
C GLY A 84 8.55 -0.14 -11.71
N SER A 85 7.83 0.67 -12.49
CA SER A 85 8.27 2.01 -12.91
C SER A 85 8.38 2.99 -11.74
N THR A 86 7.79 2.69 -10.58
CA THR A 86 7.82 3.53 -9.38
C THR A 86 8.89 3.12 -8.38
N ARG A 87 9.91 2.37 -8.79
CA ARG A 87 11.06 2.07 -7.93
C ARG A 87 11.70 3.36 -7.37
N ASN A 88 12.25 3.30 -6.16
CA ASN A 88 12.75 4.43 -5.36
C ASN A 88 11.68 5.33 -4.73
N PHE A 89 10.40 5.07 -4.94
CA PHE A 89 9.34 5.61 -4.11
C PHE A 89 9.09 4.66 -2.94
N TYR A 90 8.83 5.22 -1.76
CA TYR A 90 8.61 4.45 -0.54
C TYR A 90 7.35 4.94 0.14
N ILE A 91 6.67 4.05 0.85
CA ILE A 91 5.54 4.38 1.72
C ILE A 91 5.95 4.09 3.16
N ASN A 92 5.79 5.08 4.03
CA ASN A 92 6.03 5.00 5.46
C ASN A 92 4.75 4.56 6.20
N TYR A 93 4.87 3.48 6.95
CA TYR A 93 3.83 2.85 7.78
C TYR A 93 4.17 2.91 9.28
N MET A 94 5.12 3.75 9.69
CA MET A 94 5.45 3.94 11.10
C MET A 94 4.22 4.37 11.89
N LEU A 95 4.17 3.89 13.14
CA LEU A 95 3.17 4.28 14.11
C LEU A 95 3.34 5.75 14.51
N THR A 96 2.25 6.49 14.49
CA THR A 96 2.23 7.89 14.97
C THR A 96 1.97 7.98 16.48
N GLY A 97 1.57 6.87 17.12
CA GLY A 97 1.31 6.78 18.55
C GLY A 97 1.08 5.34 19.01
N ASP A 98 0.87 5.15 20.31
CA ASP A 98 0.46 3.86 20.86
C ASP A 98 -0.91 3.46 20.28
N PRO A 99 -1.10 2.21 19.83
CA PRO A 99 -2.42 1.69 19.52
C PRO A 99 -3.38 1.77 20.71
N TRP A 100 -4.68 1.91 20.45
CA TRP A 100 -5.70 2.04 21.49
C TRP A 100 -6.97 1.27 21.13
N VAL A 101 -7.83 1.05 22.13
CA VAL A 101 -9.15 0.44 21.93
C VAL A 101 -10.21 1.54 21.92
N ALA A 102 -11.10 1.52 20.92
CA ALA A 102 -12.28 2.39 20.89
C ALA A 102 -13.46 1.63 20.29
N ASN A 103 -14.65 1.72 20.91
CA ASN A 103 -15.89 1.13 20.40
C ASN A 103 -15.78 -0.37 20.02
N ASN A 104 -15.06 -1.15 20.83
CA ASN A 104 -14.72 -2.57 20.60
C ASN A 104 -13.72 -2.85 19.47
N ASP A 105 -13.18 -1.83 18.83
CA ASP A 105 -12.14 -1.95 17.81
C ASP A 105 -10.75 -1.67 18.40
N PHE A 106 -9.74 -2.35 17.88
CA PHE A 106 -8.34 -2.10 18.18
C PHE A 106 -7.72 -1.25 17.05
N ILE A 107 -7.40 0.01 17.36
CA ILE A 107 -6.96 1.01 16.39
C ILE A 107 -5.44 1.14 16.42
N VAL A 108 -4.82 1.00 15.25
CA VAL A 108 -3.39 1.12 15.04
C VAL A 108 -3.11 2.37 14.20
N PRO A 109 -2.58 3.46 14.79
CA PRO A 109 -2.38 4.70 14.07
C PRO A 109 -1.09 4.67 13.25
N ILE A 110 -1.20 4.71 11.92
CA ILE A 110 -0.06 4.71 10.98
C ILE A 110 0.02 6.02 10.21
N ILE A 111 1.22 6.40 9.76
CA ILE A 111 1.44 7.68 9.05
C ILE A 111 1.00 7.63 7.57
N SER A 112 1.18 6.51 6.87
CA SER A 112 0.80 6.30 5.45
C SER A 112 1.30 7.40 4.49
N GLN A 113 2.59 7.76 4.58
CA GLN A 113 3.17 8.88 3.84
C GLN A 113 4.16 8.40 2.77
N PHE A 114 4.07 8.94 1.55
CA PHE A 114 5.06 8.69 0.50
C PHE A 114 6.31 9.56 0.66
N TRP A 115 7.46 9.01 0.26
CA TRP A 115 8.69 9.76 0.05
C TRP A 115 9.48 9.18 -1.13
N TYR A 116 10.39 9.98 -1.69
CA TYR A 116 11.26 9.58 -2.79
C TYR A 116 12.72 9.48 -2.32
N LYS A 117 13.47 8.50 -2.84
CA LYS A 117 14.86 8.27 -2.47
C LYS A 117 15.71 9.54 -2.54
N GLY A 118 16.42 9.83 -1.44
CA GLY A 118 17.22 11.07 -1.29
C GLY A 118 16.45 12.24 -0.69
N HIS A 119 15.12 12.12 -0.55
CA HIS A 119 14.20 13.17 -0.09
C HIS A 119 13.33 12.70 1.09
N ARG A 120 13.84 11.76 1.90
CA ARG A 120 13.11 11.22 3.07
C ARG A 120 12.89 12.28 4.16
N GLU A 121 13.90 13.10 4.42
CA GLU A 121 13.92 14.10 5.50
C GLU A 121 13.42 15.47 5.03
N ASP A 122 12.91 15.55 3.79
CA ASP A 122 12.33 16.77 3.28
C ASP A 122 11.09 17.13 4.11
N ASN A 123 10.92 18.41 4.40
CA ASN A 123 9.72 18.95 5.04
C ASN A 123 8.80 19.55 3.97
N PRO A 124 7.95 18.74 3.30
CA PRO A 124 7.01 19.29 2.32
C PRO A 124 6.08 20.32 2.97
N PRO A 125 5.57 21.29 2.19
CA PRO A 125 4.58 22.25 2.68
C PRO A 125 3.45 21.50 3.38
N THR A 126 3.11 21.91 4.61
CA THR A 126 2.30 21.16 5.59
C THR A 126 1.21 20.28 4.96
N ILE A 127 1.56 19.04 4.67
CA ILE A 127 0.62 17.97 4.34
C ILE A 127 -0.01 17.59 5.67
N LYS A 128 -1.30 17.92 5.84
CA LYS A 128 -2.04 17.59 7.06
C LYS A 128 -3.08 16.52 6.74
N PRO A 129 -3.27 15.52 7.63
CA PRO A 129 -4.42 14.65 7.54
C PRO A 129 -5.71 15.48 7.59
N SER A 130 -6.80 14.91 7.10
CA SER A 130 -8.12 15.54 7.07
C SER A 130 -8.65 15.96 8.46
N GLY A 131 -8.05 15.47 9.54
CA GLY A 131 -8.48 15.73 10.92
C GLY A 131 -9.79 15.03 11.29
N SER A 132 -10.34 14.24 10.37
CA SER A 132 -11.48 13.36 10.63
C SER A 132 -10.99 12.03 11.19
N TYR A 133 -11.81 11.37 11.99
CA TYR A 133 -11.62 9.97 12.33
C TYR A 133 -12.71 9.15 11.66
N PRO A 134 -12.36 8.00 11.06
CA PRO A 134 -13.35 7.12 10.50
C PRO A 134 -14.31 6.63 11.61
N ILE A 135 -15.61 6.57 11.32
CA ILE A 135 -16.54 5.86 12.21
C ILE A 135 -16.37 4.36 11.93
N TYR A 136 -16.12 3.62 13.00
CA TYR A 136 -15.84 2.19 12.93
C TYR A 136 -17.12 1.39 13.20
N SER A 137 -17.53 0.63 12.19
CA SER A 137 -18.51 -0.45 12.30
C SER A 137 -18.11 -1.48 11.26
N ALA A 138 -17.00 -2.18 11.51
CA ALA A 138 -16.45 -3.10 10.53
C ALA A 138 -17.26 -4.41 10.52
N SER A 139 -17.70 -4.83 9.34
CA SER A 139 -18.26 -6.17 9.11
C SER A 139 -17.18 -7.21 8.81
N ARG A 140 -15.90 -6.85 8.99
CA ARG A 140 -14.69 -7.57 8.55
C ARG A 140 -13.64 -7.53 9.66
N ASP A 141 -12.70 -8.48 9.63
CA ASP A 141 -11.68 -8.64 10.68
C ASP A 141 -10.72 -7.44 10.81
N ALA A 142 -10.41 -6.78 9.69
CA ALA A 142 -9.52 -5.63 9.67
C ALA A 142 -9.96 -4.60 8.62
N CYS A 143 -9.78 -3.32 8.93
CA CYS A 143 -9.95 -2.22 7.99
C CYS A 143 -8.74 -1.28 8.04
N LEU A 144 -8.27 -0.88 6.87
CA LEU A 144 -7.26 0.14 6.66
C LEU A 144 -7.95 1.38 6.08
N ASP A 145 -7.92 2.48 6.84
CA ASP A 145 -8.41 3.77 6.39
C ASP A 145 -7.23 4.64 5.93
N VAL A 146 -7.21 4.93 4.63
CA VAL A 146 -6.23 5.77 3.98
C VAL A 146 -6.78 7.19 3.90
N ASP A 147 -6.16 8.13 4.62
CA ASP A 147 -6.46 9.55 4.50
C ASP A 147 -5.96 10.09 3.15
N SER A 148 -6.91 10.54 2.32
CA SER A 148 -6.64 11.04 0.97
C SER A 148 -5.69 12.24 0.96
N ASN A 149 -5.89 13.18 1.87
CA ASN A 149 -5.09 14.40 1.92
C ASN A 149 -3.64 14.05 2.25
N LEU A 150 -3.41 13.22 3.26
CA LEU A 150 -2.05 12.86 3.67
C LEU A 150 -1.35 12.00 2.63
N MET A 151 -1.99 10.92 2.20
CA MET A 151 -1.35 9.93 1.33
C MET A 151 -1.11 10.48 -0.09
N PHE A 152 -2.09 11.12 -0.70
CA PHE A 152 -1.95 11.57 -2.09
C PHE A 152 -1.16 12.88 -2.21
N ALA A 153 -1.26 13.80 -1.24
CA ALA A 153 -0.40 14.98 -1.27
C ALA A 153 1.07 14.62 -1.04
N SER A 154 1.37 13.62 -0.20
CA SER A 154 2.74 13.14 -0.04
C SER A 154 3.24 12.40 -1.28
N ALA A 155 2.36 11.63 -1.95
CA ALA A 155 2.69 11.02 -3.23
C ALA A 155 2.99 12.08 -4.31
N ALA A 156 2.16 13.12 -4.40
CA ALA A 156 2.34 14.23 -5.34
C ALA A 156 3.66 14.98 -5.08
N TYR A 157 3.99 15.22 -3.81
CA TYR A 157 5.26 15.83 -3.44
C TYR A 157 6.45 14.94 -3.80
N ALA A 158 6.43 13.66 -3.40
CA ALA A 158 7.47 12.69 -3.71
C ALA A 158 7.70 12.59 -5.23
N PHE A 159 6.62 12.60 -6.01
CA PHE A 159 6.70 12.60 -7.47
C PHE A 159 7.33 13.89 -8.00
N ASN A 160 6.90 15.05 -7.51
CA ASN A 160 7.41 16.36 -7.92
C ASN A 160 8.92 16.53 -7.68
N VAL A 161 9.46 15.99 -6.59
CA VAL A 161 10.91 16.03 -6.32
C VAL A 161 11.69 14.92 -7.04
N SER A 162 11.01 13.90 -7.55
CA SER A 162 11.64 12.82 -8.30
C SER A 162 12.03 13.26 -9.71
N GLU A 163 12.95 12.49 -10.32
CA GLU A 163 13.27 12.63 -11.75
C GLU A 163 12.05 12.36 -12.64
N GLN A 164 11.04 11.62 -12.15
CA GLN A 164 9.83 11.28 -12.91
C GLN A 164 8.88 12.47 -13.06
N SER A 165 9.06 13.56 -12.30
CA SER A 165 8.33 14.82 -12.50
C SER A 165 8.60 15.46 -13.86
N LYS A 166 9.70 15.06 -14.51
CA LYS A 166 10.13 15.49 -15.84
C LYS A 166 10.15 14.26 -16.74
N MET A 167 9.23 14.18 -17.68
CA MET A 167 9.16 13.05 -18.60
C MET A 167 9.14 13.50 -20.05
N VAL A 168 9.69 12.67 -20.93
CA VAL A 168 9.62 12.86 -22.37
C VAL A 168 8.69 11.80 -22.92
N ILE A 169 7.59 12.23 -23.55
CA ILE A 169 6.69 11.34 -24.29
C ILE A 169 7.25 11.24 -25.71
N ALA A 170 7.65 10.02 -26.10
CA ALA A 170 8.28 9.73 -27.37
C ALA A 170 7.75 8.42 -27.98
N ASP A 171 8.53 7.81 -28.85
CA ASP A 171 8.13 6.70 -29.72
C ASP A 171 7.62 5.46 -28.99
N ASP A 172 8.17 5.17 -27.82
CA ASP A 172 7.76 4.07 -26.95
C ASP A 172 6.30 4.23 -26.51
N VAL A 173 5.90 5.44 -26.10
CA VAL A 173 4.51 5.74 -25.73
C VAL A 173 3.64 5.83 -26.98
N PHE A 174 4.10 6.53 -28.03
CA PHE A 174 3.31 6.72 -29.26
C PHE A 174 3.02 5.40 -29.99
N SER A 175 3.93 4.43 -29.94
CA SER A 175 3.73 3.10 -30.55
C SER A 175 2.61 2.29 -29.90
N ARG A 176 2.22 2.67 -28.67
CA ARG A 176 1.16 2.00 -27.89
C ARG A 176 -0.22 2.67 -28.04
N LEU A 177 -0.28 3.82 -28.73
CA LEU A 177 -1.54 4.46 -29.07
C LEU A 177 -2.30 3.64 -30.12
N LYS A 178 -3.62 3.85 -30.20
CA LYS A 178 -4.47 3.34 -31.27
C LYS A 178 -3.89 3.69 -32.63
N PRO A 179 -3.98 2.79 -33.63
CA PRO A 179 -3.43 3.03 -34.96
C PRO A 179 -3.87 4.35 -35.63
N SER A 180 -5.08 4.85 -35.32
CA SER A 180 -5.58 6.13 -35.83
C SER A 180 -4.85 7.36 -35.27
N LEU A 181 -4.23 7.25 -34.09
CA LEU A 181 -3.55 8.34 -33.40
C LEU A 181 -2.02 8.34 -33.59
N GLN A 182 -1.43 7.18 -33.91
CA GLN A 182 0.03 7.04 -34.09
C GLN A 182 0.63 7.99 -35.15
N PRO A 183 -0.01 8.22 -36.31
CA PRO A 183 0.55 9.11 -37.34
C PRO A 183 0.58 10.57 -36.92
N PHE A 184 -0.16 10.95 -35.86
CA PHE A 184 -0.34 12.35 -35.51
C PHE A 184 0.98 13.05 -35.18
N PHE A 185 1.88 12.35 -34.50
CA PHE A 185 3.18 12.88 -34.07
C PHE A 185 4.25 12.78 -35.16
N SER A 186 3.93 12.18 -36.30
CA SER A 186 4.87 11.99 -37.39
C SER A 186 5.17 13.31 -38.10
N CYS A 187 6.43 13.48 -38.49
CA CYS A 187 6.85 14.54 -39.38
C CYS A 187 6.73 14.19 -40.87
N ASP A 188 6.55 12.90 -41.20
CA ASP A 188 6.22 12.45 -42.55
C ASP A 188 4.77 11.99 -42.65
N CYS A 189 4.06 12.53 -43.64
CA CYS A 189 2.62 12.42 -43.74
C CYS A 189 2.24 12.10 -45.18
N SER A 190 2.08 10.80 -45.44
CA SER A 190 1.59 10.27 -46.71
C SER A 190 0.06 10.45 -46.86
N GLY A 191 -0.44 11.67 -46.64
CA GLY A 191 -1.87 12.01 -46.78
C GLY A 191 -2.76 11.78 -45.55
N LEU A 192 -2.18 11.47 -44.38
CA LEU A 192 -2.87 11.36 -43.09
C LEU A 192 -2.77 12.68 -42.29
N LEU A 193 -3.72 12.90 -41.37
CA LEU A 193 -3.74 14.05 -40.47
C LEU A 193 -2.63 13.90 -39.42
N CYS A 194 -1.61 14.74 -39.52
CA CYS A 194 -0.39 14.68 -38.73
C CYS A 194 0.12 16.09 -38.35
N PHE A 195 1.15 16.14 -37.52
CA PHE A 195 1.75 17.38 -37.05
C PHE A 195 2.16 18.33 -38.19
N THR A 196 2.88 17.86 -39.21
CA THR A 196 3.34 18.72 -40.32
C THR A 196 2.24 19.10 -41.32
N THR A 197 1.08 18.43 -41.30
CA THR A 197 -0.10 18.89 -42.06
C THR A 197 -0.82 20.05 -41.37
N MET A 198 -0.77 20.12 -40.05
CA MET A 198 -1.35 21.23 -39.28
C MET A 198 -0.39 22.41 -39.16
N PHE A 199 0.91 22.13 -39.08
CA PHE A 199 1.98 23.13 -38.99
C PHE A 199 2.82 23.07 -40.27
N LYS A 200 2.42 23.81 -41.31
CA LYS A 200 3.06 23.76 -42.63
C LYS A 200 4.50 24.24 -42.58
N GLU A 201 4.79 25.16 -41.68
CA GLU A 201 6.10 25.71 -41.37
C GLU A 201 7.05 24.61 -40.87
N LEU A 202 6.54 23.66 -40.08
CA LEU A 202 7.32 22.53 -39.57
C LEU A 202 7.68 21.50 -40.64
N LYS A 203 6.98 21.47 -41.78
CA LYS A 203 7.33 20.57 -42.88
C LYS A 203 8.74 20.83 -43.41
N LYS A 204 9.23 22.08 -43.31
CA LYS A 204 10.58 22.45 -43.73
C LYS A 204 11.63 22.10 -42.69
N GLU A 205 11.28 22.27 -41.42
CA GLU A 205 12.20 22.13 -40.30
C GLU A 205 12.35 20.67 -39.83
N CYS A 206 11.27 19.88 -39.85
CA CYS A 206 11.29 18.54 -39.30
C CYS A 206 11.94 17.51 -40.24
N THR A 207 12.65 16.56 -39.64
CA THR A 207 13.27 15.46 -40.39
C THR A 207 12.21 14.44 -40.86
N PRO A 208 12.12 14.11 -42.17
CA PRO A 208 11.21 13.09 -42.66
C PRO A 208 11.39 11.77 -41.91
N GLY A 209 10.29 11.19 -41.45
CA GLY A 209 10.28 9.95 -40.68
C GLY A 209 10.57 10.11 -39.18
N SER A 210 10.95 11.31 -38.72
CA SER A 210 11.04 11.58 -37.27
C SER A 210 9.66 11.89 -36.68
N ARG A 211 9.61 11.96 -35.34
CA ARG A 211 8.40 12.30 -34.59
C ARG A 211 8.64 13.47 -33.65
N VAL A 212 7.58 14.25 -33.45
CA VAL A 212 7.54 15.31 -32.44
C VAL A 212 7.39 14.66 -31.07
N LYS A 213 8.31 14.98 -30.16
CA LYS A 213 8.30 14.56 -28.76
C LYS A 213 7.55 15.59 -27.92
N ILE A 214 7.09 15.17 -26.75
CA ILE A 214 6.49 16.07 -25.75
C ILE A 214 7.36 16.03 -24.50
N ASP A 215 7.99 17.13 -24.18
CA ASP A 215 8.59 17.31 -22.85
C ASP A 215 7.48 17.73 -21.89
N VAL A 216 7.40 17.07 -20.74
CA VAL A 216 6.38 17.30 -19.72
C VAL A 216 7.06 17.53 -18.39
N VAL A 217 6.67 18.60 -17.72
CA VAL A 217 7.10 18.96 -16.37
C VAL A 217 5.86 19.10 -15.51
N ALA A 218 5.70 18.23 -14.53
CA ALA A 218 4.59 18.28 -13.59
C ALA A 218 4.61 19.57 -12.76
N LYS A 219 3.42 20.11 -12.47
CA LYS A 219 3.25 21.18 -11.49
C LYS A 219 2.85 20.56 -10.16
N LEU A 220 3.36 21.10 -9.06
CA LEU A 220 3.04 20.63 -7.70
C LEU A 220 1.54 20.81 -7.30
N GLN A 221 0.74 21.47 -8.14
CA GLN A 221 -0.69 21.65 -7.89
C GLN A 221 -1.47 20.40 -8.30
N THR A 222 -1.88 19.62 -7.30
CA THR A 222 -2.81 18.51 -7.47
C THR A 222 -4.01 18.69 -6.54
N GLU A 223 -5.21 18.71 -7.11
CA GLU A 223 -6.44 18.65 -6.31
C GLU A 223 -6.90 17.19 -6.24
N ILE A 224 -7.04 16.67 -5.03
CA ILE A 224 -7.57 15.32 -4.80
C ILE A 224 -8.88 15.44 -4.04
N HIS A 225 -9.92 14.80 -4.56
CA HIS A 225 -11.22 14.75 -3.92
C HIS A 225 -11.79 13.34 -3.97
N PHE A 226 -12.32 12.88 -2.84
CA PHE A 226 -12.95 11.58 -2.71
C PHE A 226 -14.45 11.76 -2.54
N ASN A 227 -15.22 10.93 -3.23
CA ASN A 227 -16.65 10.78 -3.01
C ASN A 227 -17.01 9.29 -2.99
N ASN A 228 -18.29 8.97 -2.83
CA ASN A 228 -18.75 7.58 -2.74
C ASN A 228 -18.50 6.75 -4.02
N THR A 229 -18.20 7.37 -5.15
CA THR A 229 -17.94 6.69 -6.42
C THR A 229 -16.46 6.53 -6.74
N GLY A 230 -15.54 7.15 -6.00
CA GLY A 230 -14.11 6.98 -6.21
C GLY A 230 -13.24 8.17 -5.82
N ALA A 231 -11.98 8.08 -6.20
CA ALA A 231 -11.01 9.16 -6.07
C ALA A 231 -10.88 9.95 -7.39
N TYR A 232 -10.94 11.27 -7.29
CA TYR A 232 -10.78 12.21 -8.40
C TYR A 232 -9.50 13.00 -8.17
N ILE A 233 -8.63 12.99 -9.16
CA ILE A 233 -7.33 13.67 -9.11
C ILE A 233 -7.27 14.61 -10.30
N LEU A 234 -7.08 15.89 -10.05
CA LEU A 234 -6.77 16.88 -11.07
C LEU A 234 -5.27 17.19 -11.00
N ALA A 235 -4.55 16.89 -12.07
CA ALA A 235 -3.13 17.12 -12.19
C ALA A 235 -2.85 18.13 -13.32
N SER A 236 -1.86 18.99 -13.09
CA SER A 236 -1.46 20.01 -14.05
C SER A 236 0.01 19.84 -14.42
N ALA A 237 0.34 20.14 -15.67
CA ALA A 237 1.70 20.10 -16.18
C ALA A 237 1.99 21.30 -17.10
N GLN A 238 3.25 21.68 -17.16
CA GLN A 238 3.78 22.48 -18.25
C GLN A 238 4.45 21.54 -19.24
N SER A 239 4.13 21.67 -20.51
CA SER A 239 4.64 20.80 -21.55
C SER A 239 5.18 21.60 -22.72
N SER A 240 5.96 20.96 -23.58
CA SER A 240 6.51 21.56 -24.78
C SER A 240 6.58 20.55 -25.90
N PHE A 241 6.16 20.93 -27.10
CA PHE A 241 6.43 20.14 -28.29
C PHE A 241 7.86 20.37 -28.75
N ILE A 242 8.56 19.28 -29.03
CA ILE A 242 9.95 19.32 -29.42
C ILE A 242 10.13 18.48 -30.68
N ALA A 243 10.79 19.03 -31.69
CA ALA A 243 11.14 18.29 -32.89
C ALA A 243 12.65 18.24 -33.10
N GLU A 244 13.10 17.11 -33.65
CA GLU A 244 14.42 16.98 -34.25
C GLU A 244 14.39 17.58 -35.66
N THR A 245 15.20 18.60 -35.87
CA THR A 245 15.27 19.34 -37.13
C THR A 245 16.56 19.01 -37.88
N LYS A 246 16.56 19.14 -39.21
CA LYS A 246 17.72 18.77 -40.04
C LYS A 246 18.93 19.68 -39.81
N ASP A 247 18.67 20.95 -39.56
CA ASP A 247 19.68 22.01 -39.55
C ASP A 247 20.22 22.34 -38.15
N TYR A 248 19.58 21.81 -37.09
CA TYR A 248 19.98 22.08 -35.72
C TYR A 248 20.56 20.83 -35.06
N LYS A 249 21.72 21.01 -34.38
CA LYS A 249 22.34 19.94 -33.59
C LYS A 249 21.52 19.56 -32.34
N ASN A 250 20.60 20.42 -31.92
CA ASN A 250 19.78 20.25 -30.74
C ASN A 250 18.29 20.29 -31.11
N PRO A 251 17.42 19.58 -30.37
CA PRO A 251 15.97 19.63 -30.58
C PRO A 251 15.43 21.07 -30.43
N VAL A 252 14.42 21.42 -31.25
CA VAL A 252 13.80 22.75 -31.25
C VAL A 252 12.43 22.68 -30.60
N THR A 253 12.17 23.61 -29.67
CA THR A 253 10.84 23.79 -29.07
C THR A 253 9.91 24.47 -30.07
N LEU A 254 8.79 23.82 -30.37
CA LEU A 254 7.83 24.27 -31.36
C LEU A 254 6.73 25.12 -30.73
N MET A 255 6.31 24.76 -29.52
CA MET A 255 5.21 25.40 -28.79
C MET A 255 5.26 25.00 -27.32
N GLU A 256 4.97 25.95 -26.42
CA GLU A 256 4.69 25.65 -25.01
C GLU A 256 3.21 25.42 -24.77
N LEU A 257 2.92 24.49 -23.87
CA LEU A 257 1.59 24.03 -23.52
C LEU A 257 1.42 24.06 -22.00
N ASP A 258 0.22 24.40 -21.55
CA ASP A 258 -0.27 23.98 -20.23
C ASP A 258 -1.26 22.83 -20.44
N ALA A 259 -1.08 21.76 -19.68
CA ALA A 259 -1.99 20.60 -19.68
C ALA A 259 -2.63 20.43 -18.30
N GLU A 260 -3.91 20.08 -18.29
CA GLU A 260 -4.64 19.64 -17.11
C GLU A 260 -5.29 18.29 -17.44
N VAL A 261 -5.19 17.34 -16.51
CA VAL A 261 -5.74 15.98 -16.66
C VAL A 261 -6.51 15.63 -15.39
N GLY A 262 -7.77 15.25 -15.55
CA GLY A 262 -8.61 14.69 -14.50
C GLY A 262 -8.67 13.18 -14.60
N ILE A 263 -8.24 12.51 -13.53
CA ILE A 263 -8.14 11.07 -13.38
C ILE A 263 -9.17 10.60 -12.36
N HIS A 264 -9.94 9.57 -12.69
CA HIS A 264 -10.90 8.92 -11.83
C HIS A 264 -10.43 7.49 -11.54
N LEU A 265 -10.29 7.17 -10.25
CA LEU A 265 -9.98 5.84 -9.76
C LEU A 265 -11.26 5.29 -9.10
N ALA A 266 -11.95 4.39 -9.81
CA ALA A 266 -13.14 3.71 -9.31
C ALA A 266 -13.22 2.26 -9.78
N SER A 267 -13.97 1.46 -9.00
CA SER A 267 -14.50 0.12 -9.31
C SER A 267 -13.53 -1.00 -9.73
N SER A 268 -12.26 -0.69 -9.97
CA SER A 268 -11.22 -1.62 -10.42
C SER A 268 -10.15 -1.87 -9.37
N ILE A 269 -10.31 -1.32 -8.16
CA ILE A 269 -9.36 -1.54 -7.08
C ILE A 269 -9.49 -2.98 -6.59
N GLU A 270 -8.38 -3.70 -6.65
CA GLU A 270 -8.27 -5.07 -6.16
C GLU A 270 -7.06 -5.20 -5.25
N VAL A 271 -7.12 -6.13 -4.30
CA VAL A 271 -6.03 -6.36 -3.36
C VAL A 271 -5.57 -7.79 -3.52
N LYS A 272 -4.32 -7.97 -3.93
CA LYS A 272 -3.70 -9.28 -4.14
C LYS A 272 -2.34 -9.32 -3.47
N LYS A 273 -2.12 -10.31 -2.61
CA LYS A 273 -0.82 -10.54 -1.93
C LYS A 273 -0.24 -9.26 -1.31
N TRP A 274 -1.03 -8.54 -0.52
CA TRP A 274 -0.60 -7.29 0.13
C TRP A 274 -0.25 -6.16 -0.85
N VAL A 275 -0.79 -6.17 -2.06
CA VAL A 275 -0.62 -5.07 -3.02
C VAL A 275 -2.01 -4.64 -3.50
N VAL A 276 -2.27 -3.33 -3.44
CA VAL A 276 -3.45 -2.67 -3.97
C VAL A 276 -3.20 -2.33 -5.43
N PHE A 277 -3.94 -2.95 -6.32
CA PHE A 277 -3.93 -2.62 -7.74
C PHE A 277 -5.18 -1.82 -8.07
N GLY A 278 -5.10 -1.04 -9.15
CA GLY A 278 -6.25 -0.35 -9.69
C GLY A 278 -6.07 -0.06 -11.16
N LYS A 279 -7.12 0.44 -11.77
CA LYS A 279 -7.09 1.08 -13.08
C LYS A 279 -7.72 2.44 -12.96
N VAL A 280 -7.23 3.36 -13.76
CA VAL A 280 -7.77 4.70 -13.84
C VAL A 280 -8.39 4.98 -15.19
N ASP A 281 -9.43 5.79 -15.13
CA ASP A 281 -10.08 6.38 -16.28
C ASP A 281 -9.79 7.88 -16.29
N VAL A 282 -9.45 8.41 -17.46
CA VAL A 282 -9.30 9.86 -17.63
C VAL A 282 -10.67 10.44 -18.01
N PHE A 283 -11.23 11.25 -17.13
CA PHE A 283 -12.56 11.86 -17.30
C PHE A 283 -12.49 13.28 -17.84
N TYR A 284 -11.35 13.94 -17.69
CA TYR A 284 -11.15 15.32 -18.09
C TYR A 284 -9.74 15.52 -18.67
N THR A 285 -9.65 16.29 -19.73
CA THR A 285 -8.38 16.78 -20.26
C THR A 285 -8.59 18.21 -20.76
N LYS A 286 -7.58 19.04 -20.58
CA LYS A 286 -7.53 20.37 -21.16
C LYS A 286 -6.10 20.67 -21.55
N LEU A 287 -5.95 21.29 -22.71
CA LEU A 287 -4.67 21.81 -23.18
C LEU A 287 -4.87 23.28 -23.53
N ALA A 288 -3.89 24.11 -23.16
CA ALA A 288 -3.82 25.49 -23.59
C ALA A 288 -2.45 25.75 -24.19
N ALA A 289 -2.40 26.13 -25.46
CA ALA A 289 -1.18 26.63 -26.08
C ALA A 289 -0.89 28.04 -25.57
N LYS A 290 0.32 28.31 -25.06
CA LYS A 290 0.72 29.65 -24.61
C LYS A 290 1.13 30.55 -25.77
N SER A 291 1.99 30.04 -26.64
CA SER A 291 2.38 30.70 -27.88
C SER A 291 3.10 29.68 -28.78
N PRO A 292 2.71 29.53 -30.07
CA PRO A 292 3.56 28.84 -31.02
C PRO A 292 4.84 29.64 -31.22
N PHE A 293 6.00 29.00 -31.12
CA PHE A 293 7.26 29.63 -31.54
C PHE A 293 7.38 29.68 -33.07
N ILE A 294 6.52 28.92 -33.78
CA ILE A 294 6.54 28.80 -35.24
C ILE A 294 5.12 28.93 -35.80
N GLY A 295 4.85 30.08 -36.43
CA GLY A 295 3.69 30.33 -37.30
C GLY A 295 2.36 30.61 -36.60
N ASP A 296 1.39 31.08 -37.38
CA ASP A 296 0.00 31.23 -36.94
C ASP A 296 -0.70 29.86 -36.96
N PHE A 297 -1.36 29.50 -35.86
CA PHE A 297 -1.92 28.16 -35.68
C PHE A 297 -3.39 28.19 -35.23
N PRO A 298 -4.29 27.42 -35.90
CA PRO A 298 -5.68 27.31 -35.48
C PRO A 298 -5.82 26.41 -34.24
N ILE A 299 -5.79 27.04 -33.05
CA ILE A 299 -5.91 26.38 -31.74
C ILE A 299 -7.12 25.42 -31.67
N SER A 300 -8.23 25.74 -32.35
CA SER A 300 -9.44 24.92 -32.39
C SER A 300 -9.28 23.54 -33.04
N LEU A 301 -8.31 23.36 -33.93
CA LEU A 301 -7.96 22.05 -34.53
C LEU A 301 -7.17 21.19 -33.54
N LEU A 302 -6.35 21.80 -32.68
CA LEU A 302 -5.64 21.12 -31.61
C LEU A 302 -6.64 20.58 -30.61
N ASP A 303 -7.54 21.41 -30.09
CA ASP A 303 -8.41 21.06 -28.97
C ASP A 303 -9.19 19.74 -29.18
N LYS A 304 -9.74 19.51 -30.38
CA LYS A 304 -10.54 18.29 -30.65
C LYS A 304 -9.69 17.03 -30.69
N PHE A 305 -8.62 17.04 -31.48
CA PHE A 305 -7.78 15.85 -31.65
C PHE A 305 -6.93 15.58 -30.40
N TRP A 306 -6.53 16.66 -29.75
CA TRP A 306 -5.61 16.60 -28.63
C TRP A 306 -6.23 16.08 -27.35
N ASN A 307 -7.50 16.37 -27.10
CA ASN A 307 -8.20 15.79 -25.96
C ASN A 307 -8.25 14.26 -26.06
N GLU A 308 -8.46 13.70 -27.26
CA GLU A 308 -8.44 12.24 -27.44
C GLU A 308 -7.04 11.64 -27.25
N VAL A 309 -6.02 12.26 -27.86
CA VAL A 309 -4.62 11.84 -27.72
C VAL A 309 -4.13 11.94 -26.28
N LEU A 310 -4.34 13.09 -25.62
CA LEU A 310 -3.94 13.33 -24.25
C LEU A 310 -4.65 12.38 -23.29
N LYS A 311 -5.95 12.13 -23.52
CA LYS A 311 -6.70 11.15 -22.74
C LYS A 311 -6.07 9.77 -22.85
N GLU A 312 -5.70 9.34 -24.06
CA GLU A 312 -5.11 8.03 -24.28
C GLU A 312 -3.70 7.90 -23.69
N ILE A 313 -2.84 8.90 -23.90
CA ILE A 313 -1.50 8.94 -23.30
C ILE A 313 -1.59 8.93 -21.78
N ALA A 314 -2.42 9.81 -21.20
CA ALA A 314 -2.59 9.87 -19.75
C ALA A 314 -3.13 8.55 -19.18
N THR A 315 -4.08 7.91 -19.87
CA THR A 315 -4.60 6.60 -19.48
C THR A 315 -3.50 5.54 -19.53
N LEU A 316 -2.66 5.50 -20.56
CA LEU A 316 -1.55 4.55 -20.67
C LEU A 316 -0.52 4.74 -19.55
N VAL A 317 -0.02 5.97 -19.39
CA VAL A 317 1.01 6.30 -18.40
C VAL A 317 0.51 6.05 -16.98
N ALA A 318 -0.70 6.53 -16.65
CA ALA A 318 -1.25 6.36 -15.32
C ALA A 318 -1.55 4.88 -15.00
N ASN A 319 -2.03 4.09 -15.96
CA ASN A 319 -2.25 2.66 -15.75
C ASN A 319 -0.96 1.84 -15.69
N ASP A 320 0.13 2.25 -16.32
CA ASP A 320 1.44 1.60 -16.13
C ASP A 320 1.96 1.81 -14.70
N ILE A 321 1.78 3.02 -14.16
CA ILE A 321 2.15 3.37 -12.79
C ILE A 321 1.27 2.64 -11.79
N ILE A 322 -0.06 2.82 -11.87
CA ILE A 322 -1.02 2.26 -10.91
C ILE A 322 -1.15 0.74 -11.07
N GLY A 323 -0.96 0.22 -12.28
CA GLY A 323 -0.93 -1.21 -12.56
C GLY A 323 0.26 -1.94 -11.94
N SER A 324 1.34 -1.22 -11.59
CA SER A 324 2.44 -1.79 -10.79
C SER A 324 2.02 -2.09 -9.34
N GLY A 325 0.94 -1.46 -8.89
CA GLY A 325 0.34 -1.65 -7.59
C GLY A 325 1.05 -0.89 -6.48
N MET A 326 0.28 -0.61 -5.43
CA MET A 326 0.72 0.04 -4.20
C MET A 326 0.85 -1.02 -3.11
N PRO A 327 2.05 -1.30 -2.60
CA PRO A 327 2.20 -2.29 -1.55
C PRO A 327 1.49 -1.80 -0.29
N LEU A 328 0.96 -2.73 0.49
CA LEU A 328 0.56 -2.57 1.89
C LEU A 328 1.69 -3.10 2.76
N PRO A 329 1.75 -2.80 4.07
CA PRO A 329 2.77 -3.39 4.94
C PRO A 329 2.53 -4.90 5.06
N PRO A 330 3.33 -5.78 4.43
CA PRO A 330 3.10 -7.21 4.48
C PRO A 330 3.23 -7.76 5.90
N VAL A 331 2.35 -8.69 6.26
CA VAL A 331 2.42 -9.46 7.50
C VAL A 331 2.60 -10.92 7.12
N ASP A 332 3.81 -11.46 7.28
CA ASP A 332 4.18 -12.79 6.76
C ASP A 332 3.31 -13.95 7.29
N PHE A 333 2.74 -13.78 8.48
CA PHE A 333 1.87 -14.77 9.13
C PHE A 333 0.38 -14.54 8.85
N ALA A 334 0.02 -13.62 7.97
CA ALA A 334 -1.37 -13.33 7.63
C ALA A 334 -1.59 -13.20 6.13
N THR A 335 -2.80 -13.54 5.70
CA THR A 335 -3.25 -13.33 4.32
C THR A 335 -4.62 -12.69 4.31
N PHE A 336 -4.85 -11.83 3.32
CA PHE A 336 -6.13 -11.15 3.11
C PHE A 336 -7.06 -11.98 2.23
N SER A 337 -8.35 -11.97 2.57
CA SER A 337 -9.43 -12.54 1.78
C SER A 337 -10.69 -11.68 1.85
N ASN A 338 -11.55 -11.78 0.83
CA ASN A 338 -12.81 -11.03 0.74
C ASN A 338 -12.66 -9.51 0.91
N THR A 339 -11.56 -8.96 0.41
CA THR A 339 -11.25 -7.54 0.55
C THR A 339 -12.26 -6.68 -0.23
N GLN A 340 -12.75 -5.64 0.42
CA GLN A 340 -13.66 -4.65 -0.13
C GLN A 340 -13.03 -3.27 0.01
N VAL A 341 -13.14 -2.48 -1.05
CA VAL A 341 -12.68 -1.09 -1.06
C VAL A 341 -13.90 -0.18 -1.18
N SER A 342 -13.97 0.82 -0.30
CA SER A 342 -14.99 1.85 -0.33
C SER A 342 -14.37 3.23 -0.13
N PHE A 343 -15.12 4.25 -0.50
CA PHE A 343 -14.71 5.65 -0.35
C PHE A 343 -15.75 6.32 0.55
N ASN A 344 -15.29 6.98 1.63
CA ASN A 344 -16.17 7.63 2.59
C ASN A 344 -15.55 8.93 3.08
N GLY A 345 -16.07 10.06 2.59
CA GLY A 345 -15.51 11.38 2.88
C GLY A 345 -14.05 11.46 2.44
N PRO A 346 -13.10 11.83 3.33
CA PRO A 346 -11.69 11.94 2.96
C PRO A 346 -10.95 10.59 2.96
N PHE A 347 -11.62 9.46 3.19
CA PHE A 347 -10.96 8.16 3.34
C PHE A 347 -11.23 7.22 2.17
N MET A 348 -10.17 6.52 1.74
CA MET A 348 -10.30 5.24 1.05
C MET A 348 -10.17 4.15 2.09
N ARG A 349 -11.21 3.35 2.26
CA ARG A 349 -11.29 2.27 3.23
C ARG A 349 -11.10 0.93 2.54
N LEU A 350 -10.17 0.14 3.04
CA LEU A 350 -9.92 -1.23 2.62
C LEU A 350 -10.26 -2.16 3.79
N CYS A 351 -11.35 -2.89 3.71
CA CYS A 351 -11.76 -3.86 4.74
C CYS A 351 -11.61 -5.29 4.23
N THR A 352 -11.08 -6.19 5.06
CA THR A 352 -10.72 -7.55 4.66
C THR A 352 -10.91 -8.54 5.80
N ASP A 353 -11.20 -9.80 5.45
CA ASP A 353 -11.04 -10.91 6.38
C ASP A 353 -9.55 -11.29 6.45
N VAL A 354 -9.09 -11.71 7.62
CA VAL A 354 -7.67 -12.03 7.88
C VAL A 354 -7.52 -13.49 8.28
N GLN A 355 -6.77 -14.25 7.48
CA GLN A 355 -6.42 -15.62 7.81
C GLN A 355 -5.00 -15.67 8.38
N VAL A 356 -4.84 -16.22 9.58
CA VAL A 356 -3.56 -16.29 10.30
C VAL A 356 -2.93 -17.68 10.17
N ASP A 357 -1.66 -17.72 9.76
CA ASP A 357 -0.84 -18.92 9.76
C ASP A 357 -0.06 -19.04 11.08
N PHE A 358 -0.67 -19.72 12.05
CA PHE A 358 -0.07 -19.95 13.36
C PHE A 358 1.24 -20.74 13.31
N SER A 359 1.52 -21.50 12.25
CA SER A 359 2.77 -22.24 12.12
C SER A 359 3.98 -21.32 11.93
N LYS A 360 3.76 -20.12 11.38
CA LYS A 360 4.78 -19.07 11.23
C LYS A 360 5.00 -18.28 12.52
N LEU A 361 3.97 -18.15 13.36
CA LEU A 361 4.06 -17.50 14.68
C LEU A 361 4.74 -18.39 15.71
N PHE A 362 4.44 -19.68 15.68
CA PHE A 362 4.95 -20.67 16.63
C PHE A 362 5.67 -21.77 15.86
N PRO A 363 6.86 -21.50 15.29
CA PRO A 363 7.63 -22.53 14.61
C PRO A 363 7.91 -23.64 15.61
N THR A 364 7.30 -24.80 15.39
CA THR A 364 7.52 -25.97 16.23
C THR A 364 9.01 -26.26 16.20
N LYS A 365 9.68 -26.05 17.35
CA LYS A 365 11.06 -26.47 17.51
C LYS A 365 11.06 -27.99 17.32
N LYS A 366 11.47 -28.46 16.13
CA LYS A 366 11.98 -29.83 15.95
C LYS A 366 13.26 -29.94 16.78
N LYS A 367 13.15 -29.92 18.11
CA LYS A 367 14.27 -30.17 19.00
C LYS A 367 14.48 -31.67 19.06
N HIS A 368 15.66 -32.06 18.58
CA HIS A 368 16.32 -33.34 18.76
C HIS A 368 15.83 -34.15 19.96
N LYS A 369 15.46 -35.40 19.69
CA LYS A 369 15.47 -36.53 20.62
C LYS A 369 16.75 -36.52 21.47
N LYS A 370 16.70 -35.91 22.65
CA LYS A 370 17.37 -36.36 23.87
C LYS A 370 16.50 -35.93 25.06
N GLN A 371 15.25 -36.38 25.06
CA GLN A 371 14.55 -36.57 26.33
C GLN A 371 15.37 -37.61 27.11
N LYS A 372 15.98 -37.20 28.23
CA LYS A 372 16.30 -38.15 29.30
C LYS A 372 14.97 -38.83 29.64
N LYS A 373 14.87 -40.12 29.29
CA LYS A 373 13.71 -40.95 29.60
C LYS A 373 13.53 -41.01 31.11
N LEU A 374 12.59 -40.23 31.65
CA LEU A 374 11.76 -40.72 32.74
C LEU A 374 10.72 -41.63 32.09
N LYS A 375 10.94 -42.94 32.22
CA LYS A 375 9.96 -43.94 31.78
C LYS A 375 8.77 -43.88 32.75
N PHE A 376 7.71 -43.20 32.36
CA PHE A 376 6.36 -43.52 32.83
C PHE A 376 5.70 -44.37 31.74
N SER A 377 5.25 -45.57 32.11
CA SER A 377 4.59 -46.50 31.17
C SER A 377 3.15 -46.07 30.92
N LYS A 378 2.77 -46.12 29.64
CA LYS A 378 1.43 -45.88 29.06
C LYS A 378 0.97 -44.42 29.06
N THR A 379 1.11 -43.82 27.88
CA THR A 379 0.64 -42.50 27.47
C THR A 379 -0.89 -42.43 27.56
N GLN A 380 -1.40 -41.55 28.41
CA GLN A 380 -2.76 -41.00 28.32
C GLN A 380 -2.64 -39.49 28.11
N TYR A 381 -3.41 -38.95 27.18
CA TYR A 381 -3.45 -37.52 26.90
C TYR A 381 -4.23 -36.83 28.02
N ILE A 382 -3.61 -35.86 28.68
CA ILE A 382 -4.30 -34.94 29.61
C ILE A 382 -4.92 -33.84 28.74
N TYR A 383 -6.25 -33.83 28.64
CA TYR A 383 -7.01 -32.73 28.04
C TYR A 383 -7.42 -31.79 29.18
N MET A 384 -6.84 -30.60 29.23
CA MET A 384 -7.24 -29.54 30.16
C MET A 384 -7.88 -28.40 29.34
N PRO A 385 -9.20 -28.18 29.42
CA PRO A 385 -9.80 -26.96 28.87
C PRO A 385 -9.42 -25.78 29.77
N VAL A 386 -8.52 -24.93 29.29
CA VAL A 386 -8.21 -23.65 29.96
C VAL A 386 -9.25 -22.63 29.49
N TYR A 387 -10.21 -22.31 30.36
CA TYR A 387 -11.10 -21.17 30.17
C TYR A 387 -10.35 -19.90 30.57
N VAL A 388 -10.00 -19.07 29.58
CA VAL A 388 -9.50 -17.72 29.82
C VAL A 388 -10.73 -16.78 29.74
N PRO A 389 -11.24 -16.25 30.86
CA PRO A 389 -12.23 -15.19 30.80
C PRO A 389 -11.57 -13.95 30.18
N ILE A 390 -12.03 -13.58 28.99
CA ILE A 390 -11.72 -12.29 28.38
C ILE A 390 -12.74 -11.31 28.98
N ASN A 391 -12.33 -10.61 30.03
CA ASN A 391 -13.03 -9.38 30.40
C ASN A 391 -12.57 -8.30 29.43
N VAL A 392 -13.49 -7.89 28.55
CA VAL A 392 -13.35 -6.79 27.60
C VAL A 392 -13.34 -5.46 28.33
#